data_AF-A0A7X8KGU7-F1
#
_entry.id   AF-A0A7X8KGU7-F1
#
_cell.length_a   1.000
_cell.length_b   1.000
_cell.length_c   1.000
_cell.angle_alpha   90.00
_cell.angle_beta   90.00
_cell.angle_gamma   90.00
#
_symmetry.space_group_name_H-M   'P 1'
#
loop_
_entity.id
_entity.type
_entity.pdbx_description
1 polymer ?
#
loop_
_entity_poly.entity_id
_entity_poly.type
_entity_poly.pdbx_seq_one_letter_code
_entity_poly.pdbx_strand_id
1 'polypeptide(L)'
;MNDTSQRELWSMDSDQLRKESLQILSRAIALLDKDPRMETPLADFSTDYAKGWHMAVGTYFRDALDIKQTPKVTEESKTVIWTQGGTFSFSQGDILYDTPLAYQQWDAALQHIQTAYQVLENTASRPEKQQVYFRKNPSYTGSLAGERNRGNISRREAILKVTPTEWTEEDKLGALVKSSTQSYVSPGLLDMLCDLGAMERKVEVVAPRFPGHIKIKIMVPNSDRSALCAKNEMTMSQDEFVKLLITGIQS
;
A
#
# COMPACT_ATOMS: atom_id res chain seq x y z
N MET A 1 -37.46 12.88 -17.61
CA MET A 1 -36.41 11.89 -17.95
C MET A 1 -36.36 10.90 -16.80
N ASN A 2 -36.51 9.60 -17.07
CA ASN A 2 -36.69 8.56 -16.05
C ASN A 2 -35.43 8.38 -15.18
N ASP A 3 -35.55 8.69 -13.89
CA ASP A 3 -34.57 8.45 -12.80
C ASP A 3 -34.12 6.97 -12.77
N THR A 4 -35.00 6.04 -13.16
CA THR A 4 -34.74 4.60 -13.18
C THR A 4 -33.60 4.19 -14.14
N SER A 5 -33.48 4.84 -15.30
CA SER A 5 -32.48 4.47 -16.31
C SER A 5 -31.07 4.99 -15.98
N GLN A 6 -30.96 6.03 -15.15
CA GLN A 6 -29.67 6.47 -14.62
C GLN A 6 -29.19 5.57 -13.48
N ARG A 7 -30.09 5.06 -12.63
CA ARG A 7 -29.69 4.12 -11.56
C ARG A 7 -29.15 2.78 -12.08
N GLU A 8 -29.70 2.23 -13.16
CA GLU A 8 -29.23 0.95 -13.73
C GLU A 8 -27.87 1.06 -14.43
N LEU A 9 -27.59 2.17 -15.12
CA LEU A 9 -26.30 2.38 -15.78
C LEU A 9 -25.14 2.60 -14.77
N TRP A 10 -25.45 3.14 -13.59
CA TRP A 10 -24.48 3.36 -12.51
C TRP A 10 -24.26 2.11 -11.65
N SER A 11 -25.22 1.18 -11.66
CA SER A 11 -25.19 -0.03 -10.83
C SER A 11 -24.16 -1.06 -11.34
N MET A 12 -24.12 -1.31 -12.65
CA MET A 12 -23.18 -2.31 -13.22
C MET A 12 -21.71 -1.87 -13.15
N ASP A 13 -21.45 -0.57 -13.25
CA ASP A 13 -20.09 -0.02 -13.13
C ASP A 13 -19.60 -0.06 -11.67
N SER A 14 -20.49 0.19 -10.72
CA SER A 14 -20.13 0.23 -9.29
C SER A 14 -19.60 -1.11 -8.76
N ASP A 15 -20.20 -2.24 -9.17
CA ASP A 15 -19.74 -3.56 -8.72
C ASP A 15 -18.38 -3.93 -9.31
N GLN A 16 -18.11 -3.53 -10.54
CA GLN A 16 -16.82 -3.76 -11.19
C GLN A 16 -15.73 -2.92 -10.51
N LEU A 17 -15.98 -1.62 -10.30
CA LEU A 17 -15.07 -0.72 -9.59
C LEU A 17 -14.79 -1.19 -8.15
N ARG A 18 -15.81 -1.72 -7.47
CA ARG A 18 -15.66 -2.32 -6.14
C ARG A 18 -14.74 -3.53 -6.16
N LYS A 19 -14.91 -4.44 -7.13
CA LYS A 19 -14.05 -5.62 -7.29
C LYS A 19 -12.60 -5.23 -7.57
N GLU A 20 -12.38 -4.24 -8.44
CA GLU A 20 -11.06 -3.71 -8.74
C GLU A 20 -10.40 -3.11 -7.49
N SER A 21 -11.15 -2.31 -6.73
CA SER A 21 -10.67 -1.76 -5.45
C SER A 21 -10.26 -2.87 -4.48
N LEU A 22 -11.05 -3.94 -4.35
CA LEU A 22 -10.71 -5.08 -3.48
C LEU A 22 -9.46 -5.84 -3.95
N GLN A 23 -9.24 -5.97 -5.26
CA GLN A 23 -8.02 -6.57 -5.81
C GLN A 23 -6.80 -5.71 -5.50
N ILE A 24 -6.92 -4.39 -5.63
CA ILE A 24 -5.85 -3.45 -5.31
C ILE A 24 -5.56 -3.47 -3.80
N LEU A 25 -6.60 -3.53 -2.95
CA LEU A 25 -6.45 -3.66 -1.50
C LEU A 25 -5.66 -4.91 -1.12
N SER A 26 -6.01 -6.06 -1.70
CA SER A 26 -5.30 -7.32 -1.46
C SER A 26 -3.81 -7.21 -1.80
N ARG A 27 -3.48 -6.58 -2.94
CA ARG A 27 -2.09 -6.34 -3.36
C ARG A 27 -1.38 -5.35 -2.43
N ALA A 28 -2.06 -4.29 -1.98
CA ALA A 28 -1.50 -3.30 -1.08
C ALA A 28 -1.19 -3.88 0.32
N ILE A 29 -2.05 -4.76 0.83
CA ILE A 29 -1.84 -5.46 2.12
C ILE A 29 -0.62 -6.38 2.05
N ALA A 30 -0.35 -6.96 0.87
CA ALA A 30 0.79 -7.86 0.64
C ALA A 30 2.13 -7.13 0.40
N LEU A 31 2.14 -5.79 0.35
CA LEU A 31 3.39 -5.03 0.18
C LEU A 31 4.30 -5.19 1.40
N LEU A 32 5.59 -5.34 1.11
CA LEU A 32 6.66 -5.25 2.10
C LEU A 32 7.07 -3.80 2.35
N ASP A 33 7.78 -3.55 3.45
CA ASP A 33 8.24 -2.20 3.82
C ASP A 33 9.20 -1.56 2.81
N LYS A 34 9.95 -2.38 2.07
CA LYS A 34 10.89 -1.96 1.02
C LYS A 34 10.32 -2.08 -0.40
N ASP A 35 9.10 -2.59 -0.57
CA ASP A 35 8.52 -2.74 -1.91
C ASP A 35 8.25 -1.37 -2.55
N PRO A 36 8.39 -1.25 -3.88
CA PRO A 36 7.92 -0.07 -4.57
C PRO A 36 6.41 0.08 -4.39
N ARG A 37 5.97 1.32 -4.18
CA ARG A 37 4.54 1.66 -4.14
C ARG A 37 3.89 1.27 -5.47
N MET A 38 2.67 0.75 -5.43
CA MET A 38 1.94 0.39 -6.63
C MET A 38 1.55 1.64 -7.42
N GLU A 39 1.62 1.57 -8.75
CA GLU A 39 1.24 2.70 -9.64
C GLU A 39 -0.28 2.84 -9.81
N THR A 40 -1.07 1.89 -9.30
CA THR A 40 -2.53 1.91 -9.36
C THR A 40 -3.10 2.24 -7.97
N PRO A 41 -3.71 3.42 -7.78
CA PRO A 41 -4.37 3.81 -6.54
C PRO A 41 -5.56 2.91 -6.21
N LEU A 42 -5.80 2.69 -4.91
CA LEU A 42 -6.92 1.90 -4.42
C LEU A 42 -8.31 2.47 -4.77
N ALA A 43 -8.40 3.79 -5.00
CA ALA A 43 -9.64 4.48 -5.31
C ALA A 43 -9.47 5.46 -6.48
N ASP A 44 -10.45 5.50 -7.39
CA ASP A 44 -10.60 6.57 -8.38
C ASP A 44 -11.35 7.75 -7.75
N PHE A 45 -10.64 8.88 -7.63
CA PHE A 45 -11.13 10.13 -7.08
C PHE A 45 -11.43 11.20 -8.13
N SER A 46 -11.69 10.82 -9.39
CA SER A 46 -12.01 11.77 -10.46
C SER A 46 -13.30 12.57 -10.24
N THR A 47 -14.13 12.19 -9.27
CA THR A 47 -15.35 12.90 -8.84
C THR A 47 -15.26 13.37 -7.38
N ASP A 48 -14.06 13.67 -6.89
CA ASP A 48 -13.72 14.03 -5.51
C ASP A 48 -13.95 12.97 -4.42
N TYR A 49 -14.77 11.95 -4.72
CA TYR A 49 -15.06 10.80 -3.88
C TYR A 49 -14.67 9.50 -4.57
N ALA A 50 -14.36 8.46 -3.78
CA ALA A 50 -13.99 7.14 -4.26
C ALA A 50 -15.16 6.49 -5.03
N LYS A 51 -15.01 6.32 -6.34
CA LYS A 51 -16.06 5.76 -7.18
C LYS A 51 -16.34 4.28 -6.88
N GLY A 52 -17.62 3.91 -6.91
CA GLY A 52 -18.10 2.53 -6.71
C GLY A 52 -18.04 2.03 -5.26
N TRP A 53 -17.44 2.81 -4.35
CA TRP A 53 -17.39 2.48 -2.92
C TRP A 53 -18.75 2.70 -2.28
N HIS A 54 -19.04 1.94 -1.23
CA HIS A 54 -20.26 2.08 -0.46
C HIS A 54 -20.27 3.39 0.35
N MET A 55 -19.12 3.76 0.92
CA MET A 55 -18.97 5.00 1.66
C MET A 55 -18.43 6.11 0.76
N ALA A 56 -18.90 7.34 0.97
CA ALA A 56 -18.46 8.54 0.28
C ALA A 56 -17.11 9.04 0.85
N VAL A 57 -16.06 8.26 0.61
CA VAL A 57 -14.70 8.60 1.02
C VAL A 57 -14.15 9.66 0.07
N GLY A 58 -13.82 10.86 0.58
CA GLY A 58 -13.33 11.97 -0.23
C GLY A 58 -11.80 12.01 -0.39
N THR A 59 -11.30 12.90 -1.28
CA THR A 59 -9.87 13.07 -1.58
C THR A 59 -8.99 13.41 -0.39
N TYR A 60 -9.55 14.01 0.67
CA TYR A 60 -8.85 14.33 1.91
C TYR A 60 -8.45 13.10 2.73
N PHE A 61 -9.00 11.91 2.42
CA PHE A 61 -8.56 10.63 3.00
C PHE A 61 -7.44 9.94 2.22
N ARG A 62 -6.87 10.56 1.18
CA ARG A 62 -5.75 9.97 0.42
C ARG A 62 -4.60 9.55 1.33
N ASP A 63 -4.19 10.40 2.27
CA ASP A 63 -3.11 10.07 3.20
C ASP A 63 -3.47 8.90 4.14
N ALA A 64 -4.72 8.88 4.65
CA ALA A 64 -5.21 7.79 5.50
C ALA A 64 -5.28 6.44 4.74
N LEU A 65 -5.50 6.48 3.43
CA LEU A 65 -5.49 5.33 2.52
C LEU A 65 -4.09 5.00 1.97
N ASP A 66 -3.05 5.71 2.39
CA ASP A 66 -1.69 5.64 1.83
C ASP A 66 -1.66 5.83 0.31
N ILE A 67 -2.35 6.83 -0.19
CA ILE A 67 -2.33 7.28 -1.59
C ILE A 67 -1.52 8.58 -1.65
N LYS A 68 -0.40 8.57 -2.38
CA LYS A 68 0.54 9.70 -2.41
C LYS A 68 0.98 10.02 -3.83
N GLN A 69 1.30 11.28 -4.08
CA GLN A 69 1.99 11.67 -5.29
C GLN A 69 3.47 11.25 -5.19
N THR A 70 3.97 10.54 -6.20
CA THR A 70 5.36 10.11 -6.28
C THR A 70 5.96 10.52 -7.62
N PRO A 71 7.18 11.09 -7.65
CA PRO A 71 7.88 11.34 -8.90
C PRO A 71 8.20 10.02 -9.61
N LYS A 72 7.78 9.90 -10.86
CA LYS A 72 8.21 8.85 -11.79
C LYS A 72 9.18 9.46 -12.78
N VAL A 73 10.41 8.95 -12.76
CA VAL A 73 11.48 9.39 -13.66
C VAL A 73 11.59 8.36 -14.77
N THR A 74 11.25 8.74 -16.00
CA THR A 74 11.57 7.99 -17.21
C THR A 74 12.78 8.62 -17.90
N GLU A 75 13.35 7.95 -18.90
CA GLU A 75 14.46 8.50 -19.70
C GLU A 75 14.07 9.84 -20.36
N GLU A 76 12.79 10.02 -20.67
CA GLU A 76 12.26 11.14 -21.45
C GLU A 76 11.65 12.25 -20.59
N SER A 77 11.19 11.96 -19.36
CA SER A 77 10.50 12.97 -18.54
C SER A 77 10.44 12.63 -17.04
N LYS A 78 10.22 13.67 -16.22
CA LYS A 78 9.82 13.54 -14.81
C LYS A 78 8.32 13.85 -14.71
N THR A 79 7.51 12.85 -14.38
CA THR A 79 6.07 13.03 -14.15
C THR A 79 5.73 12.75 -12.69
N VAL A 80 4.61 13.29 -12.22
CA VAL A 80 4.08 12.98 -10.88
C VAL A 80 2.86 12.10 -11.06
N ILE A 81 2.87 10.93 -10.46
CA ILE A 81 1.76 9.98 -10.50
C ILE A 81 1.25 9.68 -9.10
N TRP A 82 -0.01 9.30 -8.99
CA TRP A 82 -0.57 8.78 -7.75
C TRP A 82 -0.13 7.32 -7.55
N THR A 83 0.33 6.99 -6.35
CA THR A 83 0.79 5.65 -5.98
C THR A 83 0.16 5.18 -4.67
N GLN A 84 0.00 3.87 -4.55
CA GLN A 84 -0.60 3.17 -3.42
C GLN A 84 0.47 2.47 -2.57
N GLY A 85 0.48 2.71 -1.27
CA GLY A 85 1.23 1.91 -0.30
C GLY A 85 0.32 0.99 0.54
N GLY A 86 0.88 0.36 1.57
CA GLY A 86 0.18 -0.62 2.42
C GLY A 86 -0.15 -0.14 3.84
N THR A 87 -0.01 1.15 4.14
CA THR A 87 -0.08 1.71 5.51
C THR A 87 -1.34 2.53 5.76
N PHE A 88 -2.42 1.91 6.24
CA PHE A 88 -3.69 2.59 6.50
C PHE A 88 -3.72 3.25 7.89
N SER A 89 -4.16 4.50 7.98
CA SER A 89 -4.06 5.30 9.20
C SER A 89 -5.16 6.38 9.31
N PHE A 90 -6.41 5.96 9.51
CA PHE A 90 -7.49 6.89 9.85
C PHE A 90 -7.31 7.49 11.25
N SER A 91 -7.62 8.77 11.38
CA SER A 91 -7.42 9.53 12.61
C SER A 91 -8.62 9.44 13.54
N GLN A 92 -8.38 9.50 14.85
CA GLN A 92 -9.46 9.63 15.82
C GLN A 92 -10.26 10.91 15.56
N GLY A 93 -11.59 10.79 15.54
CA GLY A 93 -12.50 11.88 15.23
C GLY A 93 -12.91 11.96 13.77
N ASP A 94 -12.26 11.22 12.87
CA ASP A 94 -12.69 11.13 11.46
C ASP A 94 -14.13 10.63 11.37
N ILE A 95 -14.94 11.27 10.53
CA ILE A 95 -16.31 10.86 10.24
C ILE A 95 -16.46 10.64 8.74
N LEU A 96 -16.90 9.43 8.38
CA LEU A 96 -17.15 9.02 7.01
C LEU A 96 -18.65 8.75 6.84
N TYR A 97 -19.25 9.33 5.80
CA TYR A 97 -20.67 9.19 5.49
C TYR A 97 -20.87 8.31 4.25
N ASP A 98 -22.06 7.74 4.12
CA ASP A 98 -22.45 6.91 2.97
C ASP A 98 -22.78 7.73 1.70
N THR A 99 -22.85 9.06 1.80
CA THR A 99 -23.23 9.95 0.69
C THR A 99 -22.37 11.20 0.59
N PRO A 100 -21.97 11.64 -0.62
CA PRO A 100 -21.29 12.93 -0.82
C PRO A 100 -22.12 14.13 -0.34
N LEU A 101 -23.45 14.00 -0.35
CA LEU A 101 -24.37 15.07 0.09
C LEU A 101 -24.26 15.36 1.60
N ALA A 102 -23.60 14.48 2.36
CA ALA A 102 -23.38 14.66 3.80
C ALA A 102 -22.47 15.85 4.14
N TYR A 103 -21.72 16.36 3.15
CA TYR A 103 -20.78 17.47 3.31
C TYR A 103 -21.39 18.84 2.97
N GLN A 104 -22.72 18.92 2.84
CA GLN A 104 -23.48 20.16 2.66
C GLN A 104 -23.88 20.78 4.02
N GLN A 105 -24.79 21.77 4.02
CA GLN A 105 -25.41 22.25 5.26
C GLN A 105 -26.09 21.10 6.02
N TRP A 106 -25.93 21.08 7.34
CA TRP A 106 -26.23 19.90 8.17
C TRP A 106 -27.68 19.43 8.10
N ASP A 107 -28.62 20.37 8.05
CA ASP A 107 -30.06 20.13 7.93
C ASP A 107 -30.42 19.42 6.61
N ALA A 108 -29.82 19.85 5.50
CA ALA A 108 -29.95 19.20 4.20
C ALA A 108 -29.19 17.86 4.14
N ALA A 109 -27.96 17.82 4.65
CA ALA A 109 -27.10 16.64 4.68
C ALA A 109 -27.76 15.47 5.41
N LEU A 110 -28.39 15.73 6.57
CA LEU A 110 -29.07 14.71 7.37
C LEU A 110 -30.20 14.00 6.62
N GLN A 111 -30.82 14.64 5.62
CA GLN A 111 -31.87 14.02 4.79
C GLN A 111 -31.33 12.96 3.84
N HIS A 112 -30.01 12.94 3.61
CA HIS A 112 -29.37 12.01 2.67
C HIS A 112 -28.54 10.94 3.37
N ILE A 113 -27.98 11.22 4.55
CA ILE A 113 -27.13 10.26 5.30
C ILE A 113 -27.96 9.06 5.75
N GLN A 114 -27.59 7.83 5.38
CA GLN A 114 -28.20 6.62 5.97
C GLN A 114 -27.32 6.08 7.09
N THR A 115 -26.00 6.16 6.94
CA THR A 115 -25.03 5.64 7.91
C THR A 115 -23.79 6.52 7.94
N ALA A 116 -23.22 6.69 9.12
CA ALA A 116 -21.91 7.31 9.29
C ALA A 116 -21.03 6.46 10.22
N TYR A 117 -19.72 6.47 9.97
CA TYR A 117 -18.72 5.86 10.83
C TYR A 117 -17.85 6.96 11.43
N GLN A 118 -17.82 7.03 12.76
CA GLN A 118 -16.88 7.88 13.50
C GLN A 118 -15.75 7.03 14.05
N VAL A 119 -14.50 7.39 13.77
CA VAL A 119 -13.32 6.74 14.34
C VAL A 119 -13.15 7.18 15.80
N LEU A 120 -13.19 6.22 16.72
CA LEU A 120 -13.02 6.45 18.16
C LEU A 120 -11.58 6.24 18.60
N GLU A 121 -10.93 5.19 18.10
CA GLU A 121 -9.55 4.83 18.43
C GLU A 121 -8.89 4.25 17.17
N ASN A 122 -7.58 4.47 17.02
CA ASN A 122 -6.83 3.92 15.90
C ASN A 122 -5.40 3.54 16.30
N THR A 123 -4.92 2.48 15.65
CA THR A 123 -3.50 2.19 15.48
C THR A 123 -3.28 1.94 13.99
N ALA A 124 -2.37 2.68 13.37
CA ALA A 124 -2.05 2.53 11.95
C ALA A 124 -1.60 1.10 11.62
N SER A 125 -1.94 0.65 10.42
CA SER A 125 -1.40 -0.58 9.86
C SER A 125 0.07 -0.37 9.44
N ARG A 126 0.87 -1.44 9.38
CA ARG A 126 2.27 -1.39 8.91
C ARG A 126 2.57 -2.60 8.03
N PRO A 127 3.26 -2.43 6.89
CA PRO A 127 3.66 -3.52 6.00
C PRO A 127 4.56 -4.54 6.73
N GLU A 128 4.66 -5.73 6.16
CA GLU A 128 5.64 -6.71 6.65
C GLU A 128 7.06 -6.19 6.43
N LYS A 129 7.91 -6.34 7.44
CA LYS A 129 9.32 -5.96 7.37
C LYS A 129 10.17 -7.19 7.15
N GLN A 130 10.88 -7.21 6.03
CA GLN A 130 11.84 -8.26 5.71
C GLN A 130 13.27 -7.71 5.74
N GLN A 131 14.20 -8.57 6.13
CA GLN A 131 15.62 -8.30 6.05
C GLN A 131 16.26 -9.27 5.07
N VAL A 132 16.96 -8.71 4.08
CA VAL A 132 17.73 -9.48 3.11
C VAL A 132 19.15 -9.60 3.63
N TYR A 133 19.66 -10.83 3.59
CA TYR A 133 21.02 -11.18 3.93
C TYR A 133 21.70 -11.82 2.73
N PHE A 134 22.99 -11.56 2.62
CA PHE A 134 23.85 -12.11 1.61
C PHE A 134 25.11 -12.70 2.26
N ARG A 135 25.66 -13.73 1.62
CA ARG A 135 27.00 -14.21 1.92
C ARG A 135 27.69 -14.71 0.66
N LYS A 136 29.01 -14.78 0.69
CA LYS A 136 29.79 -15.48 -0.33
C LYS A 136 29.54 -16.97 -0.24
N ASN A 137 29.28 -17.62 -1.38
CA ASN A 137 29.17 -19.08 -1.42
C ASN A 137 30.57 -19.71 -1.30
N PRO A 138 30.87 -20.45 -0.22
CA PRO A 138 32.19 -21.05 -0.02
C PRO A 138 32.50 -22.17 -1.01
N SER A 139 31.47 -22.77 -1.63
CA SER A 139 31.61 -23.84 -2.62
C SER A 139 31.73 -23.33 -4.05
N TYR A 140 31.65 -22.02 -4.27
CA TYR A 140 31.77 -21.45 -5.61
C TYR A 140 33.22 -21.54 -6.12
N THR A 141 33.43 -22.44 -7.08
CA THR A 141 34.70 -22.60 -7.81
C THR A 141 34.61 -22.07 -9.25
N GLY A 142 33.45 -21.53 -9.63
CA GLY A 142 33.18 -21.02 -10.96
C GLY A 142 34.02 -19.79 -11.32
N SER A 143 34.17 -19.55 -12.62
CA SER A 143 34.76 -18.31 -13.13
C SER A 143 33.66 -17.32 -13.49
N LEU A 144 33.81 -16.07 -13.04
CA LEU A 144 32.98 -14.95 -13.50
C LEU A 144 33.21 -14.61 -15.00
N ALA A 145 34.17 -15.28 -15.66
CA ALA A 145 34.58 -15.01 -17.04
C ALA A 145 33.75 -15.71 -18.13
N GLY A 146 32.77 -16.56 -17.76
CA GLY A 146 31.87 -17.20 -18.72
C GLY A 146 30.92 -16.23 -19.44
N GLU A 147 30.86 -14.96 -19.03
CA GLU A 147 29.94 -13.97 -19.58
C GLU A 147 30.57 -13.06 -20.65
N ARG A 148 29.74 -12.67 -21.63
CA ARG A 148 30.11 -11.85 -22.80
C ARG A 148 30.57 -10.43 -22.48
N ASN A 149 30.44 -9.95 -21.24
CA ASN A 149 30.67 -8.55 -20.87
C ASN A 149 31.89 -8.38 -19.94
N ARG A 150 33.10 -8.42 -20.52
CA ARG A 150 34.38 -8.39 -19.79
C ARG A 150 34.58 -7.15 -18.90
N GLY A 151 33.96 -6.01 -19.24
CA GLY A 151 34.12 -4.75 -18.50
C GLY A 151 33.63 -4.78 -17.04
N ASN A 152 32.77 -5.75 -16.67
CA ASN A 152 32.23 -5.86 -15.31
C ASN A 152 32.87 -6.96 -14.45
N ILE A 153 33.79 -7.75 -15.00
CA ILE A 153 34.37 -8.90 -14.27
C ILE A 153 35.21 -8.43 -13.08
N SER A 154 36.15 -7.50 -13.30
CA SER A 154 37.05 -7.02 -12.22
C SER A 154 36.27 -6.39 -11.06
N ARG A 155 35.15 -5.71 -11.35
CA ARG A 155 34.27 -5.16 -10.32
C ARG A 155 33.60 -6.27 -9.52
N ARG A 156 33.04 -7.28 -10.17
CA ARG A 156 32.41 -8.44 -9.51
C ARG A 156 33.42 -9.22 -8.65
N GLU A 157 34.64 -9.42 -9.14
CA GLU A 157 35.71 -10.05 -8.39
C GLU A 157 36.10 -9.23 -7.15
N ALA A 158 36.19 -7.90 -7.28
CA ALA A 158 36.46 -7.02 -6.14
C ALA A 158 35.34 -7.11 -5.08
N ILE A 159 34.08 -7.19 -5.49
CA ILE A 159 32.93 -7.39 -4.59
C ILE A 159 33.05 -8.74 -3.87
N LEU A 160 33.22 -9.85 -4.62
CA LEU A 160 33.34 -11.20 -4.03
C LEU A 160 34.57 -11.36 -3.12
N LYS A 161 35.61 -10.54 -3.31
CA LYS A 161 36.79 -10.53 -2.45
C LYS A 161 36.49 -9.94 -1.08
N VAL A 162 35.60 -8.95 -1.00
CA VAL A 162 35.26 -8.25 0.24
C VAL A 162 33.98 -8.77 0.90
N THR A 163 33.12 -9.46 0.15
CA THR A 163 31.92 -10.12 0.69
C THR A 163 32.32 -11.24 1.66
N PRO A 164 31.83 -11.23 2.91
CA PRO A 164 32.11 -12.25 3.89
C PRO A 164 31.39 -13.57 3.59
N THR A 165 31.90 -14.67 4.15
CA THR A 165 31.24 -15.98 4.13
C THR A 165 30.11 -16.10 5.15
N GLU A 166 30.04 -15.18 6.12
CA GLU A 166 28.94 -15.09 7.08
C GLU A 166 27.77 -14.28 6.52
N TRP A 167 26.56 -14.60 6.97
CA TRP A 167 25.35 -13.86 6.60
C TRP A 167 25.45 -12.40 7.03
N THR A 168 25.37 -11.50 6.07
CA THR A 168 25.47 -10.05 6.27
C THR A 168 24.26 -9.36 5.68
N GLU A 169 23.65 -8.46 6.45
CA GLU A 169 22.52 -7.65 5.98
C GLU A 169 22.93 -6.86 4.72
N GLU A 170 22.00 -6.75 3.76
CA GLU A 170 22.23 -6.05 2.49
C GLU A 170 22.82 -4.64 2.67
N ASP A 171 22.25 -3.84 3.58
CA ASP A 171 22.69 -2.47 3.83
C ASP A 171 24.13 -2.42 4.39
N LYS A 172 24.47 -3.36 5.28
CA LYS A 172 25.83 -3.51 5.84
C LYS A 172 26.81 -4.00 4.77
N LEU A 173 26.41 -4.94 3.92
CA LEU A 173 27.22 -5.42 2.81
C LEU A 173 27.48 -4.30 1.80
N GLY A 174 26.45 -3.53 1.43
CA GLY A 174 26.59 -2.38 0.55
C GLY A 174 27.58 -1.35 1.10
N ALA A 175 27.52 -1.06 2.40
CA ALA A 175 28.49 -0.18 3.06
C ALA A 175 29.91 -0.75 3.05
N LEU A 176 30.09 -2.04 3.34
CA LEU A 176 31.37 -2.74 3.32
C LEU A 176 32.01 -2.74 1.93
N VAL A 177 31.22 -3.01 0.90
CA VAL A 177 31.71 -2.98 -0.48
C VAL A 177 32.05 -1.57 -0.90
N LYS A 178 31.22 -0.57 -0.57
CA LYS A 178 31.48 0.83 -0.89
C LYS A 178 32.77 1.33 -0.26
N SER A 179 33.03 1.00 1.01
CA SER A 179 34.26 1.42 1.70
C SER A 179 35.51 0.74 1.10
N SER A 180 35.39 -0.50 0.63
CA SER A 180 36.54 -1.28 0.15
C SER A 180 36.84 -1.07 -1.34
N THR A 181 35.82 -0.81 -2.15
CA THR A 181 35.94 -0.75 -3.63
C THR A 181 35.62 0.63 -4.21
N GLN A 182 35.24 1.59 -3.37
CA GLN A 182 34.72 2.91 -3.76
C GLN A 182 33.52 2.84 -4.72
N SER A 183 32.89 1.68 -4.85
CA SER A 183 31.81 1.40 -5.78
C SER A 183 30.51 1.09 -5.05
N TYR A 184 29.39 1.61 -5.55
CA TYR A 184 28.06 1.23 -5.08
C TYR A 184 27.71 -0.18 -5.57
N VAL A 185 26.95 -0.93 -4.79
CA VAL A 185 26.38 -2.22 -5.21
C VAL A 185 24.90 -2.04 -5.40
N SER A 186 24.43 -2.17 -6.64
CA SER A 186 22.99 -2.22 -6.90
C SER A 186 22.43 -3.58 -6.47
N PRO A 187 21.18 -3.63 -5.98
CA PRO A 187 20.50 -4.89 -5.66
C PRO A 187 20.57 -5.90 -6.81
N GLY A 188 20.33 -5.45 -8.06
CA GLY A 188 20.41 -6.32 -9.24
C GLY A 188 21.79 -6.91 -9.53
N LEU A 189 22.88 -6.31 -9.00
CA LEU A 189 24.21 -6.93 -9.08
C LEU A 189 24.38 -8.07 -8.07
N LEU A 190 23.80 -7.93 -6.86
CA LEU A 190 23.82 -9.00 -5.87
C LEU A 190 22.96 -10.18 -6.32
N ASP A 191 21.77 -9.91 -6.86
CA ASP A 191 20.89 -10.95 -7.40
C ASP A 191 21.57 -11.73 -8.53
N MET A 192 22.23 -11.04 -9.46
CA MET A 192 23.04 -11.68 -10.50
C MET A 192 24.16 -12.56 -9.91
N LEU A 193 24.87 -12.12 -8.87
CA LEU A 193 25.91 -12.93 -8.23
C LEU A 193 25.32 -14.17 -7.53
N CYS A 194 24.08 -14.07 -7.04
CA CYS A 194 23.33 -15.21 -6.53
C CYS A 194 22.93 -16.19 -7.65
N ASP A 195 22.46 -15.69 -8.80
CA ASP A 195 22.10 -16.52 -9.96
C ASP A 195 23.30 -17.29 -10.51
N LEU A 196 24.49 -16.69 -10.44
CA LEU A 196 25.75 -17.35 -10.79
C LEU A 196 26.21 -18.38 -9.75
N GLY A 197 25.55 -18.45 -8.59
CA GLY A 197 25.94 -19.28 -7.46
C GLY A 197 27.17 -18.76 -6.71
N ALA A 198 27.68 -17.57 -7.03
CA ALA A 198 28.84 -16.96 -6.37
C ALA A 198 28.49 -16.42 -4.97
N MET A 199 27.21 -16.09 -4.77
CA MET A 199 26.66 -15.64 -3.51
C MET A 199 25.40 -16.42 -3.18
N GLU A 200 25.03 -16.40 -1.91
CA GLU A 200 23.75 -16.91 -1.44
C GLU A 200 22.92 -15.76 -0.88
N ARG A 201 21.60 -15.85 -1.05
CA ARG A 201 20.62 -14.89 -0.55
C ARG A 201 19.68 -15.58 0.42
N LYS A 202 19.40 -14.93 1.54
CA LYS A 202 18.40 -15.35 2.53
C LYS A 202 17.53 -14.15 2.87
N VAL A 203 16.23 -14.39 2.95
CA VAL A 203 15.24 -13.39 3.37
C VAL A 203 14.64 -13.86 4.67
N GLU A 204 14.64 -13.00 5.69
CA GLU A 204 14.02 -13.28 6.97
C GLU A 204 12.94 -12.24 7.27
N VAL A 205 11.79 -12.70 7.74
CA VAL A 205 10.73 -11.82 8.25
C VAL A 205 11.16 -11.30 9.63
N VAL A 206 11.47 -10.01 9.70
CA VAL A 206 11.88 -9.35 10.96
C VAL A 206 10.66 -8.91 11.76
N ALA A 207 9.61 -8.45 11.08
CA ALA A 207 8.34 -8.18 11.70
C ALA A 207 7.21 -8.55 10.72
N PRO A 208 6.22 -9.36 11.13
CA PRO A 208 5.07 -9.66 10.28
C PRO A 208 4.25 -8.40 10.01
N ARG A 209 3.42 -8.42 8.95
CA ARG A 209 2.39 -7.39 8.69
C ARG A 209 1.60 -7.15 9.98
N PHE A 210 1.53 -5.89 10.41
CA PHE A 210 0.67 -5.48 11.51
C PHE A 210 -0.57 -4.77 10.96
N PRO A 211 -1.74 -5.44 10.85
CA PRO A 211 -2.92 -4.92 10.13
C PRO A 211 -3.55 -3.68 10.79
N GLY A 212 -2.98 -3.20 11.89
CA GLY A 212 -3.49 -2.06 12.63
C GLY A 212 -4.72 -2.45 13.44
N HIS A 213 -5.30 -1.43 14.06
CA HIS A 213 -6.50 -1.57 14.86
C HIS A 213 -7.34 -0.32 14.67
N ILE A 214 -8.65 -0.48 14.60
CA ILE A 214 -9.56 0.65 14.59
C ILE A 214 -10.85 0.29 15.32
N LYS A 215 -11.27 1.23 16.17
CA LYS A 215 -12.57 1.19 16.83
C LYS A 215 -13.44 2.29 16.24
N ILE A 216 -14.61 1.94 15.76
CA ILE A 216 -15.56 2.87 15.14
C ILE A 216 -16.89 2.86 15.87
N LYS A 217 -17.58 3.99 15.82
CA LYS A 217 -18.99 4.14 16.20
C LYS A 217 -19.82 4.22 14.93
N ILE A 218 -20.80 3.34 14.81
CA ILE A 218 -21.80 3.37 13.74
C ILE A 218 -22.93 4.29 14.19
N MET A 219 -23.20 5.30 13.39
CA MET A 219 -24.23 6.28 13.64
C MET A 219 -25.27 6.24 12.53
N VAL A 220 -26.54 6.39 12.90
CA VAL A 220 -27.67 6.48 11.96
C VAL A 220 -28.53 7.68 12.33
N PRO A 221 -29.25 8.30 11.39
CA PRO A 221 -30.21 9.34 11.75
C PRO A 221 -31.28 8.81 12.72
N ASN A 222 -31.74 9.66 13.63
CA ASN A 222 -32.97 9.43 14.38
C ASN A 222 -34.21 9.48 13.46
N SER A 223 -35.38 9.14 14.02
CA SER A 223 -36.63 9.01 13.26
C SER A 223 -37.07 10.27 12.53
N ASP A 224 -36.80 11.44 13.11
CA ASP A 224 -37.09 12.77 12.56
C ASP A 224 -35.91 13.35 11.76
N ARG A 225 -34.79 12.62 11.66
CA ARG A 225 -33.55 13.03 10.96
C ARG A 225 -33.04 14.40 11.40
N SER A 226 -33.15 14.72 12.69
CA SER A 226 -32.62 15.93 13.30
C SER A 226 -31.21 15.75 13.88
N ALA A 227 -30.79 14.51 14.13
CA ALA A 227 -29.48 14.18 14.66
C ALA A 227 -29.01 12.78 14.23
N LEU A 228 -27.70 12.54 14.30
CA LEU A 228 -27.13 11.21 14.24
C LEU A 228 -27.08 10.60 15.65
N CYS A 229 -27.60 9.39 15.79
CA CYS A 229 -27.58 8.62 17.03
C CYS A 229 -26.63 7.42 16.89
N ALA A 230 -25.86 7.15 17.94
CA ALA A 230 -25.03 5.96 18.02
C ALA A 230 -25.91 4.70 18.02
N LYS A 231 -25.67 3.80 17.07
CA LYS A 231 -26.38 2.52 16.96
C LYS A 231 -25.55 1.37 17.52
N ASN A 232 -24.25 1.36 17.22
CA ASN A 232 -23.34 0.30 17.65
C ASN A 232 -21.89 0.81 17.67
N GLU A 233 -21.00 0.06 18.30
CA GLU A 233 -19.55 0.19 18.16
C GLU A 233 -18.98 -1.10 17.58
N MET A 234 -17.94 -0.98 16.75
CA MET A 234 -17.24 -2.13 16.19
C MET A 234 -15.75 -1.91 16.27
N THR A 235 -15.04 -3.02 16.41
CA THR A 235 -13.58 -3.05 16.44
C THR A 235 -13.11 -4.03 15.38
N MET A 236 -12.15 -3.61 14.56
CA MET A 236 -11.59 -4.41 13.47
C MET A 236 -10.16 -3.95 13.15
N SER A 237 -9.51 -4.62 12.21
CA SER A 237 -8.25 -4.13 11.63
C SER A 237 -8.48 -2.94 10.70
N GLN A 238 -7.43 -2.17 10.39
CA GLN A 238 -7.54 -1.12 9.38
C GLN A 238 -7.86 -1.70 8.00
N ASP A 239 -7.30 -2.87 7.69
CA ASP A 239 -7.53 -3.60 6.44
C ASP A 239 -9.02 -3.95 6.26
N GLU A 240 -9.66 -4.47 7.31
CA GLU A 240 -11.09 -4.75 7.34
C GLU A 240 -11.94 -3.49 7.28
N PHE A 241 -11.49 -2.40 7.89
CA PHE A 241 -12.20 -1.13 7.83
C PHE A 241 -12.18 -0.54 6.41
N VAL A 242 -11.05 -0.56 5.71
CA VAL A 242 -11.00 -0.16 4.30
C VAL A 242 -11.92 -1.05 3.45
N LYS A 243 -11.92 -2.36 3.69
CA LYS A 243 -12.86 -3.29 3.03
C LYS A 243 -14.33 -2.92 3.32
N LEU A 244 -14.65 -2.57 4.56
CA LEU A 244 -15.98 -2.10 4.97
C LEU A 244 -16.39 -0.81 4.23
N LEU A 245 -15.47 0.15 4.06
CA LEU A 245 -15.74 1.38 3.30
C LEU A 245 -16.06 1.07 1.82
N ILE A 246 -15.40 0.06 1.25
CA ILE A 246 -15.60 -0.40 -0.13
C ILE A 246 -16.94 -1.14 -0.29
N THR A 247 -17.26 -2.07 0.61
CA THR A 247 -18.39 -3.01 0.44
C THR A 247 -19.67 -2.64 1.19
N GLY A 248 -19.57 -1.80 2.22
CA GLY A 248 -20.62 -1.64 3.22
C GLY A 248 -20.74 -2.83 4.17
N ILE A 249 -21.63 -2.71 5.15
CA ILE A 249 -21.99 -3.81 6.06
C ILE A 249 -22.81 -4.82 5.25
N GLN A 250 -22.36 -6.07 5.15
CA GLN A 250 -23.21 -7.15 4.67
C GLN A 250 -24.26 -7.42 5.75
N SER A 251 -25.49 -6.98 5.49
CA SER A 251 -26.68 -7.26 6.31
C SER A 251 -27.17 -8.69 6.15
#